data_AF-A0A3P8DBD0-F1
#
_entry.id   AF-A0A3P8DBD0-F1
#
_cell.length_a   1.000
_cell.length_b   1.000
_cell.length_c   1.000
_cell.angle_alpha   90.00
_cell.angle_beta   90.00
_cell.angle_gamma   90.00
#
_symmetry.space_group_name_H-M   'P 1'
#
loop_
_entity.id
_entity.type
_entity.pdbx_description
1 polymer ?
#
loop_
_entity_poly.entity_id
_entity_poly.type
_entity_poly.pdbx_seq_one_letter_code
_entity_poly.pdbx_strand_id
1 'polypeptide(L)' 'MIRTFVLPFSRTPWEGAQTTLFCALSPKLSPGGYYRNCSLAQPNKQALDDTICECVWGVSEKLVVDS' A
#
# COMPACT_ATOMS: atom_id res chain seq x y z
N MET A 1 0.55 -20.58 18.69
CA MET A 1 1.49 -20.02 19.70
C MET A 1 2.09 -18.67 19.31
N ILE A 2 2.09 -18.23 18.04
CA ILE A 2 2.63 -16.92 17.61
C ILE A 2 1.73 -15.74 18.01
N ARG A 3 0.41 -15.94 18.10
CA ARG A 3 -0.58 -14.87 18.38
C ARG A 3 -0.29 -14.08 19.66
N THR A 4 0.19 -14.71 20.72
CA THR A 4 0.23 -14.08 22.06
C THR A 4 1.36 -13.05 22.22
N PHE A 5 2.46 -13.17 21.48
CA PHE A 5 3.64 -12.33 21.68
C PHE A 5 3.70 -11.06 20.80
N VAL A 6 2.89 -10.96 19.72
CA VAL A 6 2.96 -9.86 18.73
C VAL A 6 1.85 -8.81 18.93
N LEU A 7 0.82 -9.13 19.71
CA LEU A 7 -0.38 -8.30 19.89
C LEU A 7 -0.20 -6.95 20.61
N PRO A 8 0.66 -6.76 21.63
CA PRO A 8 0.60 -5.54 22.42
C PRO A 8 1.02 -4.26 21.67
N PHE A 9 1.71 -4.39 20.53
CA PHE A 9 2.18 -3.25 19.72
C PHE A 9 1.69 -3.29 18.27
N SER A 10 0.79 -4.22 17.94
CA SER A 10 0.23 -4.34 16.60
C SER A 10 -1.08 -3.57 16.48
N ARG A 11 -1.33 -3.00 15.29
CA ARG A 11 -2.66 -2.48 14.93
C ARG A 11 -3.69 -3.59 14.98
N THR A 12 -4.88 -3.30 15.48
CA THR A 12 -6.04 -4.16 15.29
C THR A 12 -6.46 -4.18 13.81
N PRO A 13 -7.17 -5.23 13.35
CA PRO A 13 -7.69 -5.26 11.97
C PRO A 13 -8.55 -4.03 11.62
N TRP A 14 -9.34 -3.55 12.59
CA TRP A 14 -10.12 -2.33 12.45
C TRP A 14 -9.23 -1.11 12.18
N GLU A 15 -8.22 -0.87 13.01
CA GLU A 15 -7.29 0.26 12.84
C GLU A 15 -6.44 0.15 11.56
N GLY A 16 -6.16 -1.06 11.09
CA GLY A 16 -5.45 -1.32 9.83
C GLY A 16 -6.28 -0.99 8.59
N ALA A 17 -7.59 -1.26 8.63
CA ALA A 17 -8.50 -1.02 7.50
C ALA A 17 -8.79 0.46 7.24
N GLN A 18 -8.54 1.34 8.22
CA GLN A 18 -8.96 2.75 8.17
C GLN A 18 -8.47 3.50 6.92
N THR A 19 -7.21 3.31 6.51
CA THR A 19 -6.68 4.05 5.33
C THR A 19 -7.30 3.54 4.04
N THR A 20 -7.53 2.23 3.91
CA THR A 20 -8.22 1.65 2.75
C THR A 20 -9.66 2.16 2.65
N LEU A 21 -10.40 2.17 3.77
CA LEU A 21 -11.75 2.72 3.81
C LEU A 21 -11.77 4.21 3.48
N PHE A 22 -10.80 4.98 3.99
CA PHE A 22 -10.67 6.40 3.64
C PHE A 22 -10.46 6.60 2.14
N CYS A 23 -9.56 5.84 1.51
CA CYS A 23 -9.32 5.93 0.06
C CYS A 23 -10.52 5.44 -0.79
N ALA A 24 -11.33 4.52 -0.27
CA ALA A 24 -12.49 4.01 -1.00
C ALA A 24 -13.73 4.93 -0.90
N LEU A 25 -13.87 5.65 0.22
CA LEU A 25 -15.12 6.32 0.58
C LEU A 25 -15.01 7.85 0.64
N SER A 26 -13.80 8.41 0.79
CA SER A 26 -13.63 9.86 0.94
C SER A 26 -13.81 10.58 -0.41
N PRO A 27 -14.65 11.63 -0.47
CA PRO A 27 -14.76 12.45 -1.68
C PRO A 27 -13.57 13.43 -1.85
N LYS A 28 -12.65 13.50 -0.88
CA LYS A 28 -11.54 14.47 -0.83
C LYS A 28 -10.20 13.77 -1.04
N LEU A 29 -10.03 13.13 -2.19
CA LEU A 29 -8.78 12.44 -2.55
C LEU A 29 -8.10 13.13 -3.73
N SER A 30 -6.77 13.14 -3.71
CA SER A 30 -5.95 13.51 -4.85
C SER A 30 -5.79 12.28 -5.74
N PRO A 31 -6.17 12.33 -7.02
CA PRO A 31 -5.91 11.25 -7.96
C PRO A 31 -4.42 10.85 -7.95
N GLY A 32 -4.14 9.55 -7.91
CA GLY A 32 -2.76 9.03 -7.87
C GLY A 32 -1.98 9.27 -6.57
N GLY A 33 -2.59 9.89 -5.54
CA GLY A 33 -1.92 10.16 -4.27
C GLY A 33 -1.65 8.91 -3.45
N TYR A 34 -0.51 8.86 -2.77
CA TYR A 34 -0.20 7.83 -1.77
C TYR A 34 -0.71 8.26 -0.39
N TYR A 35 -1.46 7.38 0.29
CA TYR A 35 -2.09 7.68 1.57
C TYR A 35 -1.59 6.75 2.68
N ARG A 36 -1.37 7.33 3.86
CA ARG A 36 -0.97 6.62 5.09
C ARG A 36 -1.64 7.29 6.29
N ASN A 37 -2.25 6.50 7.18
CA ASN A 37 -3.00 7.02 8.32
C ASN A 37 -4.08 8.04 7.92
N CYS A 38 -4.87 7.69 6.89
CA CYS A 38 -5.97 8.52 6.37
C CYS A 38 -5.55 9.94 5.94
N SER A 39 -4.28 10.13 5.56
CA SER A 39 -3.73 11.41 5.12
C SER A 39 -2.81 11.22 3.91
N LEU A 40 -2.73 12.24 3.06
CA LEU A 40 -1.77 12.25 1.94
C LEU A 40 -0.34 12.19 2.50
N ALA A 41 0.49 11.33 1.93
CA ALA A 41 1.84 11.10 2.39
C ALA A 41 2.81 10.97 1.22
N GLN A 42 4.07 11.29 1.47
CA GLN A 42 5.15 11.05 0.51
C GLN A 42 5.47 9.55 0.45
N PRO A 43 5.40 8.90 -0.72
CA PRO A 43 5.87 7.53 -0.87
C PRO A 43 7.40 7.45 -0.83
N ASN A 44 7.95 6.23 -0.81
CA ASN A 44 9.38 6.03 -1.01
C ASN A 44 9.79 6.59 -2.38
N LYS A 45 10.98 7.20 -2.47
CA LYS A 45 11.55 7.72 -3.73
C LYS A 45 11.59 6.68 -4.84
N GLN A 46 11.83 5.41 -4.52
CA GLN A 46 11.83 4.33 -5.51
C GLN A 46 10.47 4.12 -6.18
N ALA A 47 9.37 4.41 -5.47
CA ALA A 47 8.02 4.32 -6.04
C ALA A 47 7.69 5.50 -6.97
N LEU A 48 8.59 6.48 -7.09
CA LEU A 48 8.50 7.62 -8.00
C LEU A 48 9.55 7.56 -9.11
N ASP A 49 10.29 6.45 -9.21
CA ASP A 49 11.26 6.22 -10.27
C ASP A 49 10.58 5.40 -11.37
N ASP A 50 10.23 6.06 -12.47
CA ASP A 50 9.52 5.44 -13.60
C ASP A 50 10.32 4.28 -14.20
N THR A 51 11.66 4.35 -14.17
CA THR A 51 12.54 3.27 -14.67
C THR A 51 12.34 2.00 -13.85
N ILE A 52 12.26 2.14 -12.53
CA ILE A 52 12.00 1.00 -11.63
C ILE A 52 10.60 0.46 -11.86
N CYS A 53 9.60 1.34 -11.98
CA CYS A 53 8.21 0.96 -12.23
C CYS A 53 8.05 0.15 -13.54
N GLU A 54 8.65 0.61 -14.63
CA GLU A 54 8.64 -0.08 -15.93
C GLU A 54 9.32 -1.46 -15.86
N CYS A 55 10.49 -1.52 -15.21
CA CYS A 55 11.20 -2.79 -15.00
C CYS A 55 10.36 -3.80 -14.20
N VAL A 56 9.74 -3.37 -13.11
CA VAL A 56 8.90 -4.23 -12.27
C VAL A 56 7.70 -4.73 -13.07
N TRP A 57 7.03 -3.86 -13.82
CA TRP A 57 5.90 -4.24 -14.67
C TRP A 57 6.28 -5.32 -15.68
N GLY A 58 7.37 -5.11 -16.44
CA GLY A 58 7.80 -6.06 -17.47
C GLY A 58 8.26 -7.41 -16.92
N VAL A 59 8.79 -7.47 -15.70
CA VAL A 59 9.09 -8.74 -15.02
C VAL A 59 7.81 -9.42 -14.53
N SER A 60 6.87 -8.66 -13.95
CA SER A 60 5.58 -9.19 -13.49
C SER A 60 4.76 -9.79 -14.62
N GLU A 61 4.72 -9.15 -15.80
CA GLU A 61 4.02 -9.69 -16.97
C GLU A 61 4.57 -11.07 -17.38
N LYS A 62 5.89 -11.23 -17.43
CA LYS A 62 6.52 -12.52 -17.73
C LYS A 62 6.17 -13.57 -16.69
N LEU A 63 6.24 -13.21 -15.40
CA LEU A 63 5.93 -14.15 -14.32
C LEU A 63 4.49 -14.66 -14.37
N VAL A 64 3.51 -13.80 -14.67
CA VAL A 64 2.09 -14.20 -14.72
C VAL A 64 1.79 -15.03 -15.95
N VAL A 65 2.42 -14.75 -17.09
CA VAL A 65 2.22 -15.51 -18.34
C VAL A 65 2.90 -16.88 -18.29
N ASP A 66 4.05 -16.99 -17.61
CA ASP A 66 4.80 -18.23 -17.46
C ASP A 66 4.28 -19.13 -16.31
N SER A 67 3.21 -18.73 -15.61
CA SER A 67 2.56 -19.46 -14.49
C SER A 67 1.34 -20.26 -14.94
#